data_AF-A0A3D8P9E4-F1
#
_entry.id   AF-A0A3D8P9E4-F1
#
_cell.length_a   1.000
_cell.length_b   1.000
_cell.length_c   1.000
_cell.angle_alpha   90.00
_cell.angle_beta   90.00
_cell.angle_gamma   90.00
#
_symmetry.space_group_name_H-M   'P 1'
#
loop_
_entity.id
_entity.type
_entity.pdbx_description
1 polymer ?
#
loop_
_entity_poly.entity_id
_entity_poly.type
_entity_poly.pdbx_seq_one_letter_code
_entity_poly.pdbx_strand_id
1 'polypeptide(L)'
;PARPDRPIRLLNPPEEIRVLYAIPEGPPAQFIWRRQTLRVARHAGPERIAPEWWRDRPGTRLRDYFRIEDDSGLRLWIYREGLVHDGRGGVPRWFLHGIFA
;
A
#
# COMPACT_ATOMS: atom_id res chain seq x y z
N PRO A 1 -13.33 -1.86 20.36
CA PRO A 1 -12.89 -1.94 18.95
C PRO A 1 -11.49 -2.54 18.85
N ALA A 2 -11.31 -3.64 18.12
CA ALA A 2 -10.00 -4.27 17.93
C ALA A 2 -9.05 -3.25 17.27
N ARG A 3 -7.92 -2.97 17.92
CA ARG A 3 -6.87 -2.09 17.38
C ARG A 3 -6.50 -2.63 15.99
N PRO A 4 -6.43 -1.81 14.92
CA PRO A 4 -5.99 -2.32 13.64
C PRO A 4 -4.62 -2.95 13.84
N ASP A 5 -4.53 -4.23 13.49
CA ASP A 5 -3.29 -4.99 13.55
C ASP A 5 -2.21 -4.15 12.86
N ARG A 6 -1.12 -3.86 13.58
CA ARG A 6 0.03 -3.13 13.06
C ARG A 6 1.10 -4.16 12.68
N PRO A 7 1.80 -4.01 11.55
CA PRO A 7 2.79 -4.99 11.13
C PRO A 7 3.91 -5.12 12.17
N ILE A 8 4.37 -6.35 12.39
CA ILE A 8 5.47 -6.67 13.31
C ILE A 8 6.78 -6.06 12.80
N ARG A 9 6.97 -6.03 11.48
CA ARG A 9 8.15 -5.44 10.84
C ARG A 9 7.75 -4.33 9.89
N LEU A 10 8.33 -3.14 10.09
CA LEU A 10 8.24 -2.03 9.15
C LEU A 10 9.49 -1.96 8.27
N LEU A 11 9.29 -1.65 6.99
CA LEU A 11 10.35 -1.35 6.05
C LEU A 11 10.56 0.17 6.04
N ASN A 12 11.77 0.60 6.39
CA ASN A 12 12.17 2.00 6.34
C ASN A 12 13.51 2.13 5.58
N PRO A 13 13.51 2.68 4.35
CA PRO A 13 12.34 3.22 3.63
C PRO A 13 11.37 2.12 3.16
N PRO A 14 10.09 2.45 2.89
CA PRO A 14 9.17 1.56 2.20
C PRO A 14 9.72 1.13 0.83
N GLU A 15 9.47 -0.11 0.43
CA GLU A 15 9.98 -0.65 -0.84
C GLU A 15 8.92 -0.53 -1.95
N GLU A 16 9.29 -0.01 -3.13
CA GLU A 16 8.36 0.08 -4.26
C GLU A 16 7.97 -1.31 -4.79
N ILE A 17 6.69 -1.51 -5.13
CA ILE A 17 6.19 -2.72 -5.77
C ILE A 17 5.78 -2.43 -7.21
N ARG A 18 6.14 -3.33 -8.12
CA ARG A 18 5.75 -3.21 -9.52
C ARG A 18 4.40 -3.88 -9.73
N VAL A 19 3.36 -3.08 -9.97
CA VAL A 19 2.02 -3.58 -10.27
C VAL A 19 2.01 -4.30 -11.62
N LEU A 20 1.47 -5.52 -11.64
CA LEU A 20 1.22 -6.27 -12.87
C LEU A 20 -0.25 -6.18 -13.28
N TYR A 21 -1.16 -6.26 -12.30
CA TYR A 21 -2.60 -6.20 -12.52
C TYR A 21 -3.23 -5.25 -11.50
N ALA A 22 -3.65 -4.07 -11.97
CA ALA A 22 -4.31 -3.05 -11.15
C ALA A 22 -5.83 -3.34 -11.02
N ILE A 23 -6.40 -3.02 -9.87
CA ILE A 23 -7.84 -3.00 -9.63
C ILE A 23 -8.27 -1.53 -9.40
N PRO A 24 -9.41 -1.05 -9.94
CA PRO A 24 -9.80 0.36 -9.82
C PRO A 24 -9.96 0.85 -8.39
N GLU A 25 -10.57 0.05 -7.51
CA GLU A 25 -11.01 0.47 -6.18
C GLU A 25 -10.24 -0.20 -5.02
N GLY A 26 -9.14 -0.89 -5.32
CA GLY A 26 -8.45 -1.72 -4.33
C GLY A 26 -6.95 -1.86 -4.53
N PRO A 27 -6.30 -2.74 -3.75
CA PRO A 27 -4.92 -3.13 -3.99
C PRO A 27 -4.76 -3.83 -5.33
N PRO A 28 -3.54 -3.87 -5.91
CA PRO A 28 -3.29 -4.63 -7.12
C PRO A 28 -3.59 -6.11 -6.88
N ALA A 29 -4.21 -6.78 -7.87
CA ALA A 29 -4.47 -8.22 -7.82
C ALA A 29 -3.17 -9.04 -7.80
N GLN A 30 -2.14 -8.53 -8.49
CA GLN A 30 -0.83 -9.16 -8.58
C GLN A 30 0.26 -8.11 -8.82
N PHE A 31 1.40 -8.30 -8.17
CA PHE A 31 2.55 -7.39 -8.25
C PHE A 31 3.86 -8.15 -8.05
N ILE A 32 4.98 -7.49 -8.34
CA ILE A 32 6.32 -7.98 -8.08
C ILE A 32 6.94 -7.21 -6.92
N TRP A 33 7.45 -7.93 -5.92
CA TRP A 33 8.24 -7.41 -4.82
C TRP A 33 9.49 -8.28 -4.63
N ARG A 34 10.68 -7.67 -4.55
CA ARG A 34 11.97 -8.39 -4.43
C ARG A 34 12.14 -9.54 -5.45
N ARG A 35 11.72 -9.31 -6.70
CA ARG A 35 11.72 -10.28 -7.82
C ARG A 35 10.76 -11.47 -7.63
N GLN A 36 9.97 -11.51 -6.56
CA GLN A 36 8.91 -12.48 -6.36
C GLN A 36 7.59 -11.91 -6.86
N THR A 37 6.84 -12.73 -7.60
CA THR A 37 5.47 -12.41 -7.99
C THR A 37 4.53 -12.83 -6.86
N LEU A 38 3.74 -11.88 -6.36
CA LEU A 38 2.74 -12.10 -5.31
C LEU A 38 1.34 -11.87 -5.87
N ARG A 39 0.41 -12.75 -5.50
CA ARG A 39 -1.01 -12.65 -5.83
C ARG A 39 -1.80 -12.33 -4.57
N VAL A 40 -2.65 -11.32 -4.63
CA VAL A 40 -3.50 -10.94 -3.51
C VAL A 40 -4.70 -11.87 -3.48
N ALA A 41 -4.80 -12.70 -2.45
CA ALA A 41 -5.93 -13.59 -2.21
C ALA A 41 -7.02 -12.90 -1.37
N ARG A 42 -6.62 -12.10 -0.37
CA ARG A 42 -7.54 -11.31 0.47
C ARG A 42 -6.98 -9.93 0.74
N HIS A 43 -7.85 -8.96 1.00
CA HIS A 43 -7.42 -7.63 1.44
C HIS A 43 -8.41 -6.96 2.39
N ALA A 44 -7.90 -6.00 3.17
CA ALA A 44 -8.68 -5.13 4.04
C ALA A 44 -8.15 -3.68 3.97
N GLY A 45 -9.05 -2.71 4.01
CA GLY A 45 -8.75 -1.28 3.80
C GLY A 45 -9.72 -0.65 2.79
N PRO A 46 -9.49 0.60 2.37
CA PRO A 46 -8.32 1.42 2.66
C PRO A 46 -8.34 2.03 4.07
N GLU A 47 -7.23 1.91 4.81
CA GLU A 47 -6.94 2.81 5.94
C GLU A 47 -6.32 4.08 5.36
N ARG A 48 -7.09 5.18 5.32
CA ARG A 48 -6.60 6.46 4.82
C ARG A 48 -5.79 7.17 5.90
N ILE A 49 -4.48 7.22 5.72
CA ILE A 49 -3.58 7.96 6.61
C ILE A 49 -3.15 9.23 5.87
N ALA A 50 -3.81 10.33 6.19
CA ALA A 50 -3.36 11.64 5.75
C ALA A 50 -2.17 12.08 6.62
N PRO A 51 -1.14 12.73 6.04
CA PRO A 51 -0.19 13.47 6.84
C PRO A 51 -0.94 14.54 7.64
N GLU A 52 -0.41 14.87 8.80
CA GLU A 52 -0.97 15.94 9.62
C GLU A 52 -0.87 17.26 8.84
N TRP A 53 -1.98 17.99 8.72
CA TRP A 53 -2.11 19.17 7.84
C TRP A 53 -1.07 20.28 8.12
N TRP A 54 -0.56 20.38 9.34
CA TRP A 54 0.51 21.31 9.74
C TRP A 54 1.93 20.90 9.33
N ARG A 55 2.15 19.67 8.86
CA ARG A 55 3.45 19.14 8.38
C ARG A 55 3.49 18.95 6.86
N ASP A 56 2.42 19.33 6.17
CA ASP A 56 2.28 19.16 4.74
C ASP A 56 3.33 20.02 4.02
N ARG A 57 4.30 19.36 3.38
CA ARG A 57 5.11 20.04 2.36
C ARG A 57 4.28 20.12 1.08
N PRO A 58 4.36 21.22 0.31
CA PRO A 58 3.70 21.29 -0.99
C PRO A 58 4.09 20.07 -1.84
N GLY A 59 3.10 19.28 -2.25
CA GLY A 59 3.28 18.04 -3.01
C GLY A 59 3.07 16.75 -2.22
N THR A 60 2.78 16.82 -0.92
CA THR A 60 2.42 15.62 -0.15
C THR A 60 1.11 15.04 -0.69
N ARG A 61 1.12 13.72 -0.94
CA ARG A 61 -0.02 12.99 -1.53
C ARG A 61 -0.69 12.10 -0.49
N LEU A 62 -1.98 11.88 -0.69
CA LEU A 62 -2.74 10.91 0.11
C LEU A 62 -2.14 9.51 -0.03
N ARG A 63 -2.10 8.81 1.11
CA ARG A 63 -1.68 7.40 1.18
C ARG A 63 -2.85 6.55 1.65
N ASP A 64 -3.33 5.70 0.76
CA ASP A 64 -4.33 4.68 1.10
C ASP A 64 -3.60 3.39 1.44
N TYR A 65 -3.70 2.93 2.69
CA TYR A 65 -3.07 1.71 3.17
C TYR A 65 -4.00 0.51 3.06
N PHE A 66 -3.45 -0.62 2.63
CA PHE A 66 -4.14 -1.89 2.49
C PHE A 66 -3.34 -2.97 3.21
N ARG A 67 -4.07 -3.82 3.94
CA ARG A 67 -3.55 -5.09 4.42
C ARG A 67 -3.92 -6.14 3.39
N ILE A 68 -2.96 -6.90 2.92
CA ILE A 68 -3.18 -7.98 1.97
C ILE A 68 -2.71 -9.30 2.56
N GLU A 69 -3.30 -10.38 2.07
CA GLU A 69 -2.86 -11.75 2.31
C GLU A 69 -2.70 -12.42 0.94
N ASP A 70 -1.58 -13.10 0.74
CA ASP A 70 -1.36 -13.95 -0.43
C ASP A 70 -1.92 -15.37 -0.21
N ASP A 71 -1.89 -16.20 -1.25
CA ASP A 71 -2.36 -17.59 -1.19
C ASP A 71 -1.56 -18.46 -0.21
N SER A 72 -0.28 -18.14 0.02
CA SER A 72 0.56 -18.83 1.01
C SER A 72 0.35 -18.37 2.47
N GLY A 73 -0.52 -17.37 2.68
CA GLY A 73 -0.78 -16.79 4.01
C GLY A 73 0.17 -15.66 4.41
N LEU A 74 1.06 -15.19 3.52
CA LEU A 74 1.92 -14.04 3.76
C LEU A 74 1.07 -12.78 3.86
N ARG A 75 1.20 -12.09 4.99
CA ARG A 75 0.43 -10.86 5.27
C ARG A 75 1.31 -9.63 5.17
N LEU A 76 0.93 -8.72 4.28
CA LEU A 76 1.70 -7.52 3.95
C LEU A 76 0.88 -6.25 4.15
N TRP A 77 1.57 -5.17 4.51
CA TRP A 77 1.03 -3.83 4.58
C TRP A 77 1.57 -3.02 3.41
N ILE A 78 0.71 -2.70 2.46
CA ILE A 78 1.05 -1.93 1.26
C ILE A 78 0.29 -0.62 1.25
N TYR A 79 0.79 0.38 0.53
CA TYR A 79 0.04 1.62 0.31
C TYR A 79 0.17 2.11 -1.12
N ARG A 80 -0.87 2.82 -1.53
CA ARG A 80 -0.90 3.61 -2.77
C ARG A 80 -0.55 5.05 -2.45
N GLU A 81 0.46 5.60 -3.12
CA GLU A 81 0.80 7.02 -3.06
C GLU A 81 0.23 7.76 -4.27
N GLY A 82 -0.72 8.66 -4.01
CA GLY A 82 -1.41 9.44 -5.03
C GLY A 82 -2.60 8.73 -5.68
N LEU A 83 -3.44 9.51 -6.37
CA LEU A 83 -4.62 9.04 -7.11
C LEU A 83 -4.49 9.39 -8.59
N VAL A 84 -5.01 8.50 -9.45
CA VAL A 84 -5.26 8.84 -10.85
C VAL A 84 -6.28 9.99 -10.84
N HIS A 85 -5.84 11.20 -11.24
CA HIS A 85 -6.59 12.47 -11.28
C HIS A 85 -6.52 13.39 -10.04
N ASP A 86 -5.61 13.19 -9.07
CA ASP A 86 -5.42 14.16 -7.97
C ASP A 86 -4.78 15.49 -8.43
N GLY A 87 -4.41 15.63 -9.70
CA GLY A 87 -3.85 16.87 -10.26
C GLY A 87 -2.43 17.19 -9.77
N ARG A 88 -1.86 16.38 -8.86
CA ARG A 88 -0.49 16.56 -8.35
C ARG A 88 0.54 15.70 -9.09
N GLY A 89 0.16 14.96 -10.14
CA GLY A 89 1.04 14.37 -11.18
C GLY A 89 1.14 12.83 -11.22
N GLY A 90 1.46 12.25 -12.40
CA GLY A 90 1.89 10.85 -12.57
C GLY A 90 0.86 9.75 -12.24
N VAL A 91 1.21 8.50 -12.61
CA VAL A 91 0.44 7.30 -12.22
C VAL A 91 0.64 6.98 -10.73
N PRO A 92 -0.36 6.39 -10.04
CA PRO A 92 -0.22 6.01 -8.64
C PRO A 92 0.91 5.01 -8.47
N ARG A 93 1.76 5.25 -7.46
CA ARG A 93 2.82 4.32 -7.09
C ARG A 93 2.38 3.48 -5.92
N TRP A 94 2.94 2.28 -5.84
CA TRP A 94 2.62 1.33 -4.80
C TRP A 94 3.88 0.94 -4.06
N PHE A 95 3.74 0.80 -2.74
CA PHE A 95 4.85 0.51 -1.85
C PHE A 95 4.45 -0.51 -0.80
N LEU A 96 5.40 -1.34 -0.39
CA LEU A 96 5.30 -2.22 0.76
C LEU A 96 5.95 -1.52 1.95
N HIS A 97 5.18 -1.33 3.01
CA HIS A 97 5.61 -0.64 4.23
C HIS A 97 5.80 -1.60 5.41
N GLY A 98 5.13 -2.76 5.42
CA GLY A 98 5.33 -3.70 6.53
C GLY A 98 4.91 -5.13 6.25
N ILE A 99 5.33 -6.00 7.16
CA ILE A 99 5.11 -7.44 7.14
C ILE A 99 4.51 -7.83 8.50
N PHE A 100 3.42 -8.59 8.49
CA PHE A 100 2.66 -8.93 9.70
C PHE A 100 3.14 -10.22 10.39
N ALA A 101 3.52 -11.24 9.64
CA ALA A 101 4.17 -12.47 10.14
C ALA A 101 4.76 -13.23 8.95
#